data_AF-A0A8H3EKI9-F1
#
_entry.id   AF-A0A8H3EKI9-F1
#
_cell.length_a   1.000
_cell.length_b   1.000
_cell.length_c   1.000
_cell.angle_alpha   90.00
_cell.angle_beta   90.00
_cell.angle_gamma   90.00
#
_symmetry.space_group_name_H-M   'P 1'
#
loop_
_entity.id
_entity.type
_entity.pdbx_description
1 polymer ?
#
loop_
_entity_poly.entity_id
_entity_poly.type
_entity_poly.pdbx_seq_one_letter_code
_entity_poly.pdbx_strand_id
1 'polypeptide(L)'
;MGVGHIEAKAACRHGLDTRSGIWKTIQRWVGRILCSDAPNTSPVTSSASCSLLQKQTDEDDYLARQVQEIYKPSFYASPSPHCGRLTRKSVRSEVLSQKYHLTLPVPLASAPVTGDSRSIIDLSAFLDDLPSIVEPIIKKTSPETLVERMFPALTSHHGARYLAACFWCWLCILDDLTEGKDTTAALQQCIVVLCLSPYDQTPLSPLVSRLMGGLRHAVQTISIAKPDSVHGADTIFEPWKMVFWFEVQAVARALLGENDLEDAKFTMIQWLDLRVVTISARPLLVLLGASCGLSVTSDTLTAGPLTNLPLILGLENDILGFDKDHNANNPLSAVQLLIRDGLIKKRSLLRIADRHNSLVKELVMARNQFRGSEAERFYVNTAASWPNAMIEWMLSCERYKVNA
;
A
#
# COMPACT_ATOMS: atom_id res chain seq x y z
N MET A 1 48.15 -50.39 -12.52
CA MET A 1 48.76 -49.05 -12.49
C MET A 1 47.70 -48.05 -12.97
N GLY A 2 47.36 -47.05 -12.13
CA GLY A 2 46.39 -45.93 -12.36
C GLY A 2 44.90 -46.36 -12.34
N VAL A 3 43.99 -46.00 -11.41
CA VAL A 3 43.69 -44.72 -10.69
C VAL A 3 43.53 -43.56 -11.68
N GLY A 4 42.43 -42.79 -11.77
CA GLY A 4 41.21 -42.70 -10.97
C GLY A 4 40.25 -41.62 -11.53
N HIS A 5 39.17 -41.40 -10.80
CA HIS A 5 38.10 -40.39 -10.92
C HIS A 5 38.44 -39.00 -11.49
N ILE A 6 37.51 -38.42 -12.27
CA ILE A 6 37.10 -37.00 -12.27
C ILE A 6 35.58 -36.97 -12.53
N GLU A 7 34.74 -36.97 -11.50
CA GLU A 7 34.05 -35.80 -10.90
C GLU A 7 33.17 -34.98 -11.87
N ALA A 8 31.86 -35.13 -11.67
CA ALA A 8 30.86 -34.12 -11.96
C ALA A 8 31.12 -32.88 -11.10
N LYS A 9 31.36 -31.71 -11.72
CA LYS A 9 31.29 -30.40 -11.08
C LYS A 9 31.11 -29.28 -12.11
N ALA A 10 30.31 -28.30 -11.69
CA ALA A 10 30.31 -26.90 -12.11
C ALA A 10 29.49 -26.49 -13.36
N ALA A 11 28.20 -26.23 -13.14
CA ALA A 11 27.54 -25.01 -13.63
C ALA A 11 26.47 -24.55 -12.63
N CYS A 12 26.89 -24.39 -11.37
CA CYS A 12 26.13 -23.75 -10.30
C CYS A 12 27.04 -22.69 -9.66
N ARG A 13 27.41 -21.67 -10.45
CA ARG A 13 28.14 -20.47 -10.01
C ARG A 13 27.82 -19.29 -10.92
N HIS A 14 26.66 -18.70 -10.72
CA HIS A 14 26.43 -17.25 -10.76
C HIS A 14 25.27 -16.95 -9.81
N GLY A 15 25.53 -17.23 -8.53
CA GLY A 15 24.67 -16.83 -7.43
C GLY A 15 25.30 -15.62 -6.73
N LEU A 16 24.41 -14.68 -6.38
CA LEU A 16 24.53 -13.75 -5.26
C LEU A 16 25.34 -12.48 -5.49
N ASP A 17 24.75 -11.53 -6.22
CA ASP A 17 24.86 -10.11 -5.85
C ASP A 17 23.59 -9.29 -6.23
N THR A 18 22.42 -9.77 -5.83
CA THR A 18 21.12 -9.10 -6.06
C THR A 18 20.37 -8.85 -4.75
N ARG A 19 21.09 -8.57 -3.66
CA ARG A 19 20.46 -8.21 -2.37
C ARG A 19 20.03 -6.74 -2.36
N SER A 20 18.71 -6.55 -2.27
CA SER A 20 17.98 -5.28 -2.07
C SER A 20 18.21 -4.24 -3.18
N GLY A 21 17.58 -4.45 -4.34
CA GLY A 21 17.62 -3.49 -5.45
C GLY A 21 16.82 -2.22 -5.16
N ILE A 22 15.59 -2.33 -4.65
CA ILE A 22 14.68 -1.17 -4.56
C ILE A 22 15.00 -0.28 -3.36
N TRP A 23 15.27 -0.83 -2.18
CA TRP A 23 15.68 0.01 -1.04
C TRP A 23 17.07 0.62 -1.24
N LYS A 24 18.02 -0.08 -1.88
CA LYS A 24 19.29 0.54 -2.30
C LYS A 24 19.10 1.53 -3.44
N THR A 25 18.12 1.37 -4.34
CA THR A 25 17.81 2.35 -5.39
C THR A 25 17.17 3.59 -4.78
N ILE A 26 16.21 3.45 -3.86
CA ILE A 26 15.62 4.53 -3.07
C ILE A 26 16.70 5.21 -2.22
N GLN A 27 17.56 4.47 -1.52
CA GLN A 27 18.68 5.03 -0.73
C GLN A 27 19.78 5.65 -1.61
N ARG A 28 20.15 5.07 -2.76
CA ARG A 28 21.13 5.64 -3.71
C ARG A 28 20.58 6.91 -4.35
N TRP A 29 19.27 7.01 -4.59
CA TRP A 29 18.63 8.22 -5.08
C TRP A 29 18.55 9.30 -4.00
N VAL A 30 18.13 8.94 -2.78
CA VAL A 30 18.15 9.84 -1.61
C VAL A 30 19.57 10.36 -1.34
N GLY A 31 20.59 9.50 -1.44
CA GLY A 31 21.99 9.90 -1.30
C GLY A 31 22.53 10.74 -2.45
N ARG A 32 21.95 10.70 -3.66
CA ARG A 32 22.36 11.58 -4.79
C ARG A 32 21.73 12.97 -4.73
N ILE A 33 20.53 13.11 -4.17
CA ILE A 33 19.82 14.39 -4.06
C ILE A 33 20.23 15.15 -2.78
N LEU A 34 20.52 14.44 -1.68
CA LEU A 34 20.94 15.09 -0.42
C LEU A 34 22.44 15.42 -0.36
N CYS A 35 23.27 14.85 -1.24
CA CYS A 35 24.72 15.06 -1.25
C CYS A 35 25.22 15.98 -2.37
N SER A 36 24.35 16.72 -3.06
CA SER A 36 24.81 17.67 -4.08
C SER A 36 25.46 18.93 -3.52
N ASP A 37 25.38 19.22 -2.20
CA ASP A 37 25.96 20.44 -1.61
C ASP A 37 26.52 20.30 -0.17
N ALA A 38 27.13 19.17 0.19
CA ALA A 38 27.80 19.04 1.51
C ALA A 38 29.32 18.84 1.37
N PRO A 39 30.18 19.76 1.87
CA PRO A 39 31.60 19.53 1.91
C PRO A 39 31.94 18.46 2.98
N ASN A 40 32.90 17.60 2.62
CA ASN A 40 33.49 16.55 3.44
C ASN A 40 33.52 16.87 4.94
N THR A 41 32.71 16.17 5.73
CA THR A 41 32.93 16.04 7.17
C THR A 41 33.06 14.57 7.55
N SER A 42 34.01 14.32 8.44
CA SER A 42 34.60 13.04 8.83
C SER A 42 33.61 11.98 9.34
N PRO A 43 33.98 10.68 9.28
CA PRO A 43 33.06 9.59 9.60
C PRO A 43 32.84 9.48 11.10
N VAL A 44 31.59 9.66 11.53
CA VAL A 44 31.12 9.26 12.86
C VAL A 44 30.61 7.81 12.77
N THR A 45 31.36 6.86 13.33
CA THR A 45 30.95 5.46 13.47
C THR A 45 30.47 5.18 14.89
N SER A 46 29.38 4.41 15.05
CA SER A 46 29.45 3.00 15.53
C SER A 46 28.18 2.43 16.19
N SER A 47 27.14 3.20 16.54
CA SER A 47 25.90 2.61 17.12
C SER A 47 24.70 2.63 16.17
N ALA A 48 24.41 3.76 15.52
CA ALA A 48 23.26 3.92 14.61
C ALA A 48 23.40 3.12 13.30
N SER A 49 24.62 2.88 12.84
CA SER A 49 24.88 2.08 11.61
C SER A 49 24.58 0.60 11.84
N CYS A 50 24.82 0.09 13.05
CA CYS A 50 24.57 -1.31 13.40
C CYS A 50 23.06 -1.62 13.50
N SER A 51 22.27 -0.71 14.06
CA SER A 51 20.81 -0.87 14.17
C SER A 51 20.10 -0.78 12.82
N LEU A 52 20.55 0.10 11.91
CA LEU A 52 20.01 0.20 10.55
C LEU A 52 20.30 -1.05 9.71
N LEU A 53 21.52 -1.58 9.80
CA LEU A 53 21.91 -2.82 9.11
C LEU A 53 21.13 -4.04 9.63
N GLN A 54 20.89 -4.11 10.94
CA GLN A 54 20.08 -5.17 11.53
C GLN A 54 18.63 -5.11 11.04
N LYS A 55 18.00 -3.93 11.06
CA LYS A 55 16.62 -3.73 10.58
C LYS A 55 16.46 -4.13 9.12
N GLN A 56 17.42 -3.76 8.27
CA GLN A 56 17.41 -4.15 6.85
C GLN A 56 17.52 -5.67 6.67
N THR A 57 18.31 -6.35 7.49
CA THR A 57 18.47 -7.81 7.43
C THR A 57 17.17 -8.52 7.84
N ASP A 58 16.50 -8.03 8.88
CA ASP A 58 15.24 -8.60 9.36
C ASP A 58 14.10 -8.44 8.33
N GLU A 59 14.05 -7.31 7.62
CA GLU A 59 13.12 -7.06 6.51
C GLU A 59 13.38 -7.99 5.32
N ASP A 60 14.63 -8.11 4.88
CA ASP A 60 15.02 -9.01 3.78
C ASP A 60 14.64 -10.48 4.10
N ASP A 61 14.89 -10.94 5.32
CA ASP A 61 14.54 -12.29 5.77
C ASP A 61 13.03 -12.51 5.89
N TYR A 62 12.28 -11.47 6.28
CA TYR A 62 10.82 -11.51 6.26
C TYR A 62 10.29 -11.67 4.83
N LEU A 63 10.75 -10.85 3.89
CA LEU A 63 10.32 -10.87 2.49
C LEU A 63 10.69 -12.20 1.82
N ALA A 64 11.90 -12.71 2.05
CA ALA A 64 12.32 -14.02 1.56
C ALA A 64 11.40 -15.15 2.05
N ARG A 65 10.96 -15.11 3.32
CA ARG A 65 9.99 -16.07 3.85
C ARG A 65 8.62 -15.95 3.16
N GLN A 66 8.13 -14.73 2.94
CA GLN A 66 6.86 -14.51 2.23
C GLN A 66 6.89 -15.11 0.83
N VAL A 67 7.99 -14.95 0.10
CA VAL A 67 8.17 -15.53 -1.24
C VAL A 67 8.15 -17.04 -1.16
N GLN A 68 8.89 -17.64 -0.23
CA GLN A 68 8.87 -19.10 -0.06
C GLN A 68 7.44 -19.61 0.18
N GLU A 69 6.66 -18.94 1.03
CA GLU A 69 5.25 -19.30 1.26
C GLU A 69 4.38 -19.15 0.01
N ILE A 70 4.60 -18.12 -0.81
CA ILE A 70 3.89 -17.95 -2.09
C ILE A 70 4.17 -19.13 -3.03
N TYR A 71 5.41 -19.61 -3.13
CA TYR A 71 5.76 -20.71 -4.05
C TYR A 71 5.48 -22.11 -3.48
N LYS A 72 5.20 -22.24 -2.18
CA LYS A 72 4.91 -23.53 -1.54
C LYS A 72 3.61 -24.15 -2.07
N PRO A 73 3.56 -25.48 -2.31
CA PRO A 73 2.29 -26.19 -2.53
C PRO A 73 1.36 -25.99 -1.35
N SER A 74 0.19 -25.42 -1.61
CA SER A 74 -0.88 -25.34 -0.62
C SER A 74 -1.42 -26.75 -0.40
N PHE A 75 -1.26 -27.28 0.80
CA PHE A 75 -2.05 -28.40 1.27
C PHE A 75 -3.27 -27.79 1.94
N TYR A 76 -4.46 -28.08 1.43
CA TYR A 76 -5.72 -27.63 2.03
C TYR A 76 -5.80 -28.11 3.48
N ALA A 77 -5.35 -27.28 4.42
CA ALA A 77 -5.59 -27.50 5.82
C ALA A 77 -7.05 -27.15 6.09
N SER A 78 -7.83 -28.15 6.53
CA SER A 78 -9.19 -27.95 7.01
C SER A 78 -9.21 -26.81 8.05
N PRO A 79 -10.20 -25.91 7.99
CA PRO A 79 -10.24 -24.76 8.88
C PRO A 79 -10.30 -25.23 10.34
N SER A 80 -9.38 -24.73 11.17
CA SER A 80 -9.45 -24.89 12.61
C SER A 80 -10.72 -24.21 13.13
N PRO A 81 -11.56 -24.89 13.93
CA PRO A 81 -12.88 -24.39 14.37
C PRO A 81 -12.81 -23.22 15.39
N HIS A 82 -11.62 -22.70 15.69
CA HIS A 82 -11.40 -21.68 16.73
C HIS A 82 -10.81 -20.35 16.22
N CYS A 83 -10.71 -20.16 14.90
CA CYS A 83 -10.39 -18.85 14.36
C CYS A 83 -11.61 -17.93 14.54
N GLY A 84 -11.42 -16.67 14.94
CA GLY A 84 -12.52 -15.71 15.18
C GLY A 84 -13.47 -15.58 13.98
N ARG A 85 -14.60 -14.87 14.14
CA ARG A 85 -15.59 -14.77 13.06
C ARG A 85 -14.94 -14.28 11.75
N LEU A 86 -14.89 -15.17 10.76
CA LEU A 86 -14.43 -14.94 9.39
C LEU A 86 -15.63 -15.05 8.46
N THR A 87 -15.61 -14.32 7.35
CA THR A 87 -16.59 -14.45 6.28
C THR A 87 -15.93 -15.02 5.02
N ARG A 88 -16.74 -15.62 4.15
CA ARG A 88 -16.28 -16.18 2.88
C ARG A 88 -16.97 -15.46 1.74
N LYS A 89 -16.20 -14.80 0.88
CA LYS A 89 -16.71 -14.17 -0.34
C LYS A 89 -16.42 -15.08 -1.53
N SER A 90 -17.41 -15.31 -2.39
CA SER A 90 -17.21 -15.99 -3.66
C SER A 90 -16.96 -14.96 -4.74
N VAL A 91 -15.86 -15.12 -5.48
CA VAL A 91 -15.47 -14.26 -6.58
C VAL A 91 -15.37 -15.11 -7.84
N ARG A 92 -15.73 -14.54 -8.99
CA ARG A 92 -15.65 -15.19 -10.30
C ARG A 92 -14.54 -14.54 -11.11
N SER A 93 -13.68 -15.35 -11.73
CA SER A 93 -12.79 -14.91 -12.80
C SER A 93 -13.40 -15.31 -14.14
N GLU A 94 -13.54 -14.36 -15.04
CA GLU A 94 -13.99 -14.60 -16.41
C GLU A 94 -12.90 -15.27 -17.24
N VAL A 95 -11.63 -14.86 -17.06
CA VAL A 95 -10.46 -15.48 -17.75
C VAL A 95 -10.38 -16.99 -17.47
N LEU A 96 -10.74 -17.42 -16.26
CA LEU A 96 -10.75 -18.83 -15.88
C LEU A 96 -12.12 -19.51 -15.99
N SER A 97 -13.19 -18.73 -16.22
CA SER A 97 -14.58 -19.18 -16.15
C SER A 97 -14.89 -19.99 -14.87
N GLN A 98 -14.32 -19.58 -13.74
CA GLN A 98 -14.38 -20.31 -12.47
C GLN A 98 -14.57 -19.38 -11.28
N LYS A 99 -15.21 -19.93 -10.24
CA LYS A 99 -15.31 -19.29 -8.93
C LYS A 99 -14.18 -19.73 -8.01
N TYR A 100 -13.70 -18.80 -7.22
CA TYR A 100 -12.81 -19.04 -6.10
C TYR A 100 -13.34 -18.31 -4.86
N HIS A 101 -12.70 -18.53 -3.73
CA HIS A 101 -13.17 -18.02 -2.45
C HIS A 101 -12.09 -17.26 -1.69
N LEU A 102 -12.45 -16.09 -1.22
CA LEU A 102 -11.63 -15.28 -0.34
C LEU A 102 -12.19 -15.33 1.07
N THR A 103 -11.27 -15.51 2.02
CA THR A 103 -11.53 -15.48 3.46
C THR A 103 -11.30 -14.05 3.92
N LEU A 104 -12.28 -13.47 4.60
CA LEU A 104 -12.27 -12.07 5.00
C LEU A 104 -12.54 -11.92 6.50
N PRO A 105 -11.99 -10.87 7.13
CA PRO A 105 -12.47 -10.47 8.43
C PRO A 105 -13.96 -10.12 8.34
N VAL A 106 -14.69 -10.29 9.45
CA VAL A 106 -16.04 -9.72 9.55
C VAL A 106 -15.94 -8.19 9.40
N PRO A 107 -16.79 -7.56 8.58
CA PRO A 107 -16.83 -6.12 8.46
C PRO A 107 -17.10 -5.50 9.82
N LEU A 108 -16.53 -4.32 10.09
CA LEU A 108 -17.05 -3.50 11.16
C LEU A 108 -18.51 -3.20 10.85
N ALA A 109 -19.37 -3.33 11.86
CA ALA A 109 -20.76 -2.93 11.71
C ALA A 109 -20.76 -1.46 11.26
N SER A 110 -21.18 -1.21 10.02
CA SER A 110 -21.54 0.12 9.59
C SER A 110 -22.68 0.53 10.50
N ALA A 111 -22.43 1.51 11.38
CA ALA A 111 -23.53 2.13 12.07
C ALA A 111 -24.53 2.62 11.01
N PRO A 112 -25.84 2.46 11.23
CA PRO A 112 -26.82 3.00 10.30
C PRO A 112 -26.48 4.46 10.04
N VAL A 113 -26.42 4.83 8.75
CA VAL A 113 -26.33 6.21 8.30
C VAL A 113 -27.65 6.87 8.71
N THR A 114 -27.80 7.18 9.99
CA THR A 114 -28.72 8.22 10.44
C THR A 114 -28.25 9.47 9.72
N GLY A 115 -29.16 10.21 9.06
CA GLY A 115 -28.87 11.35 8.18
C GLY A 115 -28.18 12.56 8.81
N ASP A 116 -27.16 12.32 9.63
CA ASP A 116 -26.19 13.26 10.14
C ASP A 116 -25.25 13.61 8.99
N SER A 117 -25.26 14.87 8.56
CA SER A 117 -24.42 15.37 7.49
C SER A 117 -22.92 15.14 7.75
N ARG A 118 -22.52 14.90 9.01
CA ARG A 118 -21.14 14.55 9.39
C ARG A 118 -20.70 13.17 8.92
N SER A 119 -21.62 12.30 8.49
CA SER A 119 -21.28 11.00 7.93
C SER A 119 -20.81 11.08 6.48
N ILE A 120 -21.14 12.14 5.76
CA ILE A 120 -20.85 12.27 4.32
C ILE A 120 -19.49 12.94 4.15
N ILE A 121 -18.64 12.37 3.31
CA ILE A 121 -17.38 13.00 2.88
C ILE A 121 -17.72 13.87 1.67
N ASP A 122 -17.60 15.19 1.81
CA ASP A 122 -17.79 16.13 0.70
C ASP A 122 -16.44 16.50 0.09
N LEU A 123 -16.14 15.97 -1.10
CA LEU A 123 -14.93 16.28 -1.85
C LEU A 123 -15.07 17.44 -2.85
N SER A 124 -16.23 18.10 -2.93
CA SER A 124 -16.52 19.05 -4.02
C SER A 124 -15.43 20.10 -4.20
N ALA A 125 -15.02 20.76 -3.11
CA ALA A 125 -13.97 21.77 -3.14
C ALA A 125 -12.61 21.22 -3.59
N PHE A 126 -12.26 19.99 -3.20
CA PHE A 126 -11.03 19.34 -3.64
C PHE A 126 -11.09 18.96 -5.12
N LEU A 127 -12.25 18.52 -5.61
CA LEU A 127 -12.44 18.11 -7.00
C LEU A 127 -12.49 19.30 -7.96
N ASP A 128 -13.02 20.44 -7.55
CA ASP A 128 -13.06 21.68 -8.35
C ASP A 128 -11.66 22.19 -8.72
N ASP A 129 -10.67 21.96 -7.86
CA ASP A 129 -9.28 22.34 -8.10
C ASP A 129 -8.56 21.42 -9.11
N LEU A 130 -9.04 20.18 -9.28
CA LEU A 130 -8.42 19.19 -10.15
C LEU A 130 -8.67 19.48 -11.64
N PRO A 131 -7.73 19.15 -12.54
CA PRO A 131 -7.92 19.33 -13.98
C PRO A 131 -9.01 18.38 -14.51
N SER A 132 -9.84 18.85 -15.45
CA SER A 132 -10.97 18.07 -15.99
C SER A 132 -10.58 16.72 -16.60
N ILE A 133 -9.31 16.56 -17.03
CA ILE A 133 -8.78 15.29 -17.54
C ILE A 133 -8.89 14.13 -16.53
N VAL A 134 -8.95 14.42 -15.22
CA VAL A 134 -9.05 13.38 -14.19
C VAL A 134 -10.47 12.99 -13.80
N GLU A 135 -11.47 13.73 -14.28
CA GLU A 135 -12.88 13.47 -13.95
C GLU A 135 -13.33 12.02 -14.27
N PRO A 136 -12.94 11.41 -15.41
CA PRO A 136 -13.28 10.02 -15.68
C PRO A 136 -12.65 9.02 -14.71
N ILE A 137 -11.48 9.34 -14.16
CA ILE A 137 -10.77 8.50 -13.17
C ILE A 137 -11.56 8.51 -11.86
N ILE A 138 -11.89 9.71 -11.35
CA ILE A 138 -12.60 9.89 -10.08
C ILE A 138 -13.99 9.23 -10.12
N LYS A 139 -14.74 9.39 -11.21
CA LYS A 139 -16.05 8.75 -11.38
C LYS A 139 -15.94 7.23 -11.26
N LYS A 140 -14.93 6.63 -11.88
CA LYS A 140 -14.71 5.18 -11.84
C LYS A 140 -14.28 4.68 -10.47
N THR A 141 -13.48 5.45 -9.73
CA THR A 141 -12.86 5.04 -8.47
C THR A 141 -13.74 5.28 -7.25
N SER A 142 -14.63 6.28 -7.27
CA SER A 142 -15.55 6.60 -6.18
C SER A 142 -14.88 6.56 -4.78
N PRO A 143 -13.84 7.40 -4.56
CA PRO A 143 -12.92 7.32 -3.42
C PRO A 143 -13.61 7.41 -2.05
N GLU A 144 -14.68 8.20 -1.94
CA GLU A 144 -15.49 8.35 -0.73
C GLU A 144 -16.04 7.00 -0.25
N THR A 145 -16.50 6.18 -1.18
CA THR A 145 -17.13 4.89 -0.86
C THR A 145 -16.15 3.91 -0.23
N LEU A 146 -14.88 3.90 -0.65
CA LEU A 146 -13.85 3.09 0.00
C LEU A 146 -13.57 3.61 1.41
N VAL A 147 -13.37 4.93 1.54
CA VAL A 147 -13.00 5.54 2.81
C VAL A 147 -14.10 5.41 3.86
N GLU A 148 -15.37 5.50 3.47
CA GLU A 148 -16.50 5.23 4.38
C GLU A 148 -16.48 3.81 4.97
N ARG A 149 -15.95 2.84 4.21
CA ARG A 149 -15.80 1.45 4.68
C ARG A 149 -14.55 1.26 5.53
N MET A 150 -13.46 2.00 5.23
CA MET A 150 -12.19 1.90 5.95
C MET A 150 -12.14 2.76 7.23
N PHE A 151 -12.88 3.85 7.28
CA PHE A 151 -12.92 4.85 8.36
C PHE A 151 -14.37 5.12 8.79
N PRO A 152 -14.93 4.30 9.71
CA PRO A 152 -16.33 4.39 10.10
C PRO A 152 -16.67 5.76 10.71
N ALA A 153 -17.74 6.40 10.23
CA ALA A 153 -18.10 7.79 10.52
C ALA A 153 -18.27 8.13 12.01
N LEU A 154 -18.80 7.20 12.81
CA LEU A 154 -19.06 7.45 14.24
C LEU A 154 -17.80 7.40 15.11
N THR A 155 -16.72 6.84 14.58
CA THR A 155 -15.53 6.51 15.38
C THR A 155 -14.25 7.11 14.82
N SER A 156 -14.21 7.44 13.53
CA SER A 156 -13.08 8.09 12.88
C SER A 156 -13.33 9.60 12.74
N HIS A 157 -12.29 10.40 12.98
CA HIS A 157 -12.31 11.84 12.89
C HIS A 157 -12.63 12.29 11.46
N HIS A 158 -13.53 13.27 11.31
CA HIS A 158 -13.97 13.77 10.00
C HIS A 158 -12.79 14.24 9.13
N GLY A 159 -11.83 14.98 9.71
CA GLY A 159 -10.63 15.42 8.99
C GLY A 159 -9.76 14.26 8.47
N ALA A 160 -9.66 13.16 9.22
CA ALA A 160 -8.91 11.97 8.79
C ALA A 160 -9.62 11.28 7.61
N ARG A 161 -10.95 11.21 7.65
CA ARG A 161 -11.79 10.66 6.57
C ARG A 161 -11.67 11.50 5.29
N TYR A 162 -11.82 12.81 5.40
CA TYR A 162 -11.65 13.74 4.27
C TYR A 162 -10.26 13.60 3.63
N LEU A 163 -9.20 13.66 4.45
CA LEU A 163 -7.83 13.58 3.94
C LEU A 163 -7.51 12.20 3.35
N ALA A 164 -8.04 11.11 3.91
CA ALA A 164 -7.92 9.77 3.34
C ALA A 164 -8.58 9.69 1.95
N ALA A 165 -9.73 10.35 1.77
CA ALA A 165 -10.42 10.39 0.49
C ALA A 165 -9.66 11.24 -0.54
N CYS A 166 -9.18 12.43 -0.17
CA CYS A 166 -8.29 13.25 -1.01
C CYS A 166 -7.03 12.46 -1.45
N PHE A 167 -6.40 11.75 -0.51
CA PHE A 167 -5.23 10.92 -0.80
C PHE A 167 -5.57 9.79 -1.77
N TRP A 168 -6.69 9.08 -1.57
CA TRP A 168 -7.10 8.00 -2.47
C TRP A 168 -7.44 8.52 -3.88
N CYS A 169 -8.12 9.67 -3.98
CA CYS A 169 -8.33 10.36 -5.26
C CYS A 169 -7.00 10.55 -5.98
N TRP A 170 -6.04 11.17 -5.29
CA TRP A 170 -4.73 11.49 -5.84
C TRP A 170 -3.97 10.22 -6.26
N LEU A 171 -4.01 9.17 -5.45
CA LEU A 171 -3.35 7.89 -5.76
C LEU A 171 -3.90 7.31 -7.05
N CYS A 172 -5.23 7.21 -7.18
CA CYS A 172 -5.87 6.68 -8.37
C CYS A 172 -5.59 7.50 -9.63
N ILE A 173 -5.45 8.82 -9.48
CA ILE A 173 -5.05 9.73 -10.57
C ILE A 173 -3.63 9.42 -11.02
N LEU A 174 -2.67 9.36 -10.08
CA LEU A 174 -1.29 9.09 -10.45
C LEU A 174 -1.13 7.71 -11.06
N ASP A 175 -1.75 6.69 -10.48
CA ASP A 175 -1.72 5.30 -10.94
C ASP A 175 -2.24 5.17 -12.39
N ASP A 176 -3.41 5.77 -12.70
CA ASP A 176 -3.95 5.73 -14.07
C ASP A 176 -3.12 6.57 -15.06
N LEU A 177 -2.54 7.68 -14.61
CA LEU A 177 -1.66 8.49 -15.46
C LEU A 177 -0.32 7.79 -15.72
N THR A 178 0.19 6.98 -14.79
CA THR A 178 1.39 6.14 -15.00
C THR A 178 1.11 4.97 -15.93
N GLU A 179 -0.05 4.29 -15.81
CA GLU A 179 -0.47 3.20 -16.72
C GLU A 179 -0.57 3.66 -18.19
N GLY A 180 -0.84 4.94 -18.43
CA GLY A 180 -1.06 5.50 -19.77
C GLY A 180 0.16 5.53 -20.70
N LYS A 181 1.37 5.14 -20.24
CA LYS A 181 2.68 5.19 -20.95
C LYS A 181 3.13 6.54 -21.48
N ASP A 182 2.24 7.53 -21.55
CA ASP A 182 2.58 8.93 -21.74
C ASP A 182 3.02 9.49 -20.38
N THR A 183 4.23 9.11 -19.95
CA THR A 183 4.91 9.71 -18.79
C THR A 183 5.31 11.14 -19.14
N THR A 184 4.31 11.99 -19.34
CA THR A 184 4.52 13.42 -19.58
C THR A 184 5.44 13.97 -18.51
N ALA A 185 6.34 14.88 -18.89
CA ALA A 185 7.24 15.53 -17.92
C ALA A 185 6.48 16.13 -16.72
N ALA A 186 5.20 16.46 -16.89
CA ALA A 186 4.31 16.91 -15.82
C ALA A 186 4.03 15.82 -14.77
N LEU A 187 3.86 14.55 -15.13
CA LEU A 187 3.63 13.46 -14.18
C LEU A 187 4.88 13.18 -13.34
N GLN A 188 6.05 13.16 -13.98
CA GLN A 188 7.33 13.07 -13.28
C GLN A 188 7.53 14.26 -12.35
N GLN A 189 7.19 15.48 -12.79
CA GLN A 189 7.20 16.67 -11.93
C GLN A 189 6.22 16.53 -10.76
N CYS A 190 5.01 16.00 -10.94
CA CYS A 190 4.08 15.77 -9.82
C CYS A 190 4.72 14.88 -8.75
N ILE A 191 5.36 13.79 -9.18
CA ILE A 191 6.02 12.86 -8.25
C ILE A 191 7.26 13.48 -7.59
N VAL A 192 8.06 14.27 -8.31
CA VAL A 192 9.18 15.03 -7.73
C VAL A 192 8.68 16.02 -6.69
N VAL A 193 7.59 16.74 -6.99
CA VAL A 193 6.97 17.72 -6.10
C VAL A 193 6.46 17.09 -4.81
N LEU A 194 6.00 15.85 -4.85
CA LEU A 194 5.63 15.10 -3.65
C LEU A 194 6.83 14.78 -2.76
N CYS A 195 7.99 14.55 -3.37
CA CYS A 195 9.23 14.33 -2.64
C CYS A 195 9.72 15.58 -1.89
N LEU A 196 9.15 16.76 -2.15
CA LEU A 196 9.39 17.99 -1.39
C LEU A 196 8.55 18.03 -0.11
N SER A 197 8.86 18.94 0.81
CA SER A 197 8.01 19.21 1.99
C SER A 197 6.60 19.63 1.57
N PRO A 198 5.54 19.32 2.34
CA PRO A 198 4.21 19.85 2.02
C PRO A 198 4.17 21.37 2.14
N TYR A 199 5.11 21.99 2.87
CA TYR A 199 5.25 23.44 3.04
C TYR A 199 6.21 24.09 2.02
N ASP A 200 6.72 23.31 1.07
CA ASP A 200 7.66 23.79 0.06
C ASP A 200 6.97 24.73 -0.94
N GLN A 201 7.60 25.89 -1.19
CA GLN A 201 7.08 26.95 -2.06
C GLN A 201 7.69 26.96 -3.47
N THR A 202 8.32 25.86 -3.89
CA THR A 202 8.90 25.74 -5.24
C THR A 202 7.84 26.07 -6.31
N PRO A 203 8.13 26.96 -7.27
CA PRO A 203 7.21 27.28 -8.36
C PRO A 203 6.87 26.02 -9.17
N LEU A 204 5.58 25.76 -9.36
CA LEU A 204 5.08 24.58 -10.08
C LEU A 204 4.48 24.99 -11.42
N SER A 205 4.54 24.09 -12.41
CA SER A 205 3.76 24.27 -13.63
C SER A 205 2.26 24.27 -13.30
N PRO A 206 1.41 24.96 -14.09
CA PRO A 206 -0.03 25.05 -13.77
C PRO A 206 -0.72 23.70 -13.59
N LEU A 207 -0.37 22.71 -14.42
CA LEU A 207 -0.91 21.36 -14.32
C LEU A 207 -0.49 20.66 -13.01
N VAL A 208 0.79 20.74 -12.65
CA VAL A 208 1.32 20.13 -11.43
C VAL A 208 0.77 20.82 -10.19
N SER A 209 0.61 22.15 -10.24
CA SER A 209 -0.02 22.93 -9.19
C SER A 209 -1.46 22.49 -8.94
N ARG A 210 -2.25 22.22 -10.00
CA ARG A 210 -3.62 21.72 -9.86
C ARG A 210 -3.70 20.27 -9.36
N LEU A 211 -2.83 19.39 -9.87
CA LEU A 211 -2.81 17.98 -9.45
C LEU A 211 -2.32 17.80 -8.01
N MET A 212 -1.37 18.64 -7.56
CA MET A 212 -0.74 18.48 -6.25
C MET A 212 -1.20 19.48 -5.19
N GLY A 213 -1.68 20.65 -5.60
CA GLY A 213 -2.05 21.74 -4.73
C GLY A 213 -3.17 21.35 -3.77
N GLY A 214 -4.20 20.66 -4.25
CA GLY A 214 -5.32 20.22 -3.43
C GLY A 214 -4.89 19.32 -2.27
N LEU A 215 -4.02 18.32 -2.52
CA LEU A 215 -3.57 17.41 -1.47
C LEU A 215 -2.65 18.12 -0.48
N ARG A 216 -1.72 18.95 -0.96
CA ARG A 216 -0.86 19.78 -0.10
C ARG A 216 -1.70 20.70 0.80
N HIS A 217 -2.65 21.40 0.20
CA HIS A 217 -3.54 22.31 0.89
C HIS A 217 -4.36 21.58 1.96
N ALA A 218 -4.94 20.41 1.63
CA ALA A 218 -5.67 19.59 2.59
C ALA A 218 -4.78 19.16 3.77
N VAL A 219 -3.55 18.70 3.52
CA VAL A 219 -2.60 18.34 4.60
C VAL A 219 -2.26 19.55 5.49
N GLN A 220 -2.04 20.72 4.88
CA GLN A 220 -1.68 21.94 5.61
C GLN A 220 -2.83 22.42 6.51
N THR A 221 -4.06 22.40 6.01
CA THR A 221 -5.22 23.06 6.64
C THR A 221 -6.04 22.16 7.55
N ILE A 222 -6.11 20.86 7.27
CA ILE A 222 -6.91 19.94 8.08
C ILE A 222 -6.24 19.69 9.43
N SER A 223 -7.06 19.64 10.47
CA SER A 223 -6.68 19.19 11.81
C SER A 223 -7.37 17.88 12.17
N ILE A 224 -6.65 17.00 12.86
CA ILE A 224 -7.13 15.69 13.36
C ILE A 224 -7.03 15.62 14.90
N ALA A 225 -6.51 16.67 15.54
CA ALA A 225 -6.37 16.74 17.00
C ALA A 225 -7.73 16.74 17.73
N LYS A 226 -7.74 16.22 18.97
CA LYS A 226 -8.91 16.31 19.84
C LYS A 226 -9.21 17.78 20.18
N PRO A 227 -10.49 18.18 20.25
CA PRO A 227 -10.92 19.57 20.47
C PRO A 227 -10.55 20.18 21.84
N ASP A 228 -9.87 19.44 22.73
CA ASP A 228 -9.57 19.91 24.09
C ASP A 228 -8.38 20.87 24.18
N SER A 229 -7.59 21.04 23.12
CA SER A 229 -6.55 22.07 23.05
C SER A 229 -7.15 23.41 22.60
N VAL A 230 -7.86 24.06 23.53
CA VAL A 230 -8.33 25.45 23.41
C VAL A 230 -7.16 26.41 23.53
N HIS A 231 -6.25 26.47 22.55
CA HIS A 231 -5.30 27.59 22.41
C HIS A 231 -5.33 28.10 20.97
N GLY A 232 -5.51 29.42 20.87
CA GLY A 232 -5.93 30.12 19.66
C GLY A 232 -4.97 30.05 18.48
N ALA A 233 -5.57 30.22 17.30
CA ALA A 233 -5.03 30.69 16.04
C ALA A 233 -3.51 30.91 15.98
N ASP A 234 -2.76 29.81 15.89
CA ASP A 234 -1.51 29.70 15.15
C ASP A 234 -1.37 28.20 14.81
N THR A 235 -0.96 27.89 13.58
CA THR A 235 -0.91 26.53 13.02
C THR A 235 -0.29 25.54 14.01
N ILE A 236 -1.13 24.77 14.70
CA ILE A 236 -0.68 23.71 15.61
C ILE A 236 0.08 22.72 14.74
N PHE A 237 1.39 22.61 14.97
CA PHE A 237 2.20 21.59 14.34
C PHE A 237 1.69 20.24 14.81
N GLU A 238 0.97 19.53 13.94
CA GLU A 238 0.47 18.20 14.21
C GLU A 238 1.48 17.16 13.70
N PRO A 239 2.12 16.36 14.58
CA PRO A 239 3.20 15.45 14.19
C PRO A 239 2.82 14.46 13.08
N TRP A 240 1.55 14.05 13.03
CA TRP A 240 1.05 13.14 12.00
C TRP A 240 1.20 13.71 10.59
N LYS A 241 1.17 15.05 10.39
CA LYS A 241 1.29 15.66 9.06
C LYS A 241 2.61 15.30 8.38
N MET A 242 3.71 15.36 9.13
CA MET A 242 5.04 15.02 8.61
C MET A 242 5.18 13.52 8.37
N VAL A 243 4.64 12.68 9.27
CA VAL A 243 4.70 11.23 9.09
C VAL A 243 3.83 10.77 7.93
N PHE A 244 2.62 11.33 7.80
CA PHE A 244 1.73 11.10 6.67
C PHE A 244 2.43 11.46 5.37
N TRP A 245 2.99 12.68 5.30
CA TRP A 245 3.69 13.14 4.11
C TRP A 245 4.91 12.28 3.77
N PHE A 246 5.67 11.82 4.77
CA PHE A 246 6.77 10.89 4.56
C PHE A 246 6.30 9.57 3.93
N GLU A 247 5.16 9.02 4.36
CA GLU A 247 4.58 7.83 3.75
C GLU A 247 4.07 8.09 2.32
N VAL A 248 3.45 9.25 2.06
CA VAL A 248 3.05 9.67 0.70
C VAL A 248 4.27 9.76 -0.21
N GLN A 249 5.40 10.29 0.29
CA GLN A 249 6.65 10.32 -0.46
C GLN A 249 7.18 8.92 -0.78
N ALA A 250 7.08 7.97 0.16
CA ALA A 250 7.47 6.59 -0.08
C ALA A 250 6.65 5.98 -1.21
N VAL A 251 5.32 6.19 -1.21
CA VAL A 251 4.41 5.78 -2.29
C VAL A 251 4.82 6.40 -3.62
N ALA A 252 4.99 7.72 -3.68
CA ALA A 252 5.31 8.41 -4.91
C ALA A 252 6.65 7.93 -5.51
N ARG A 253 7.68 7.73 -4.68
CA ARG A 253 8.96 7.16 -5.12
C ARG A 253 8.83 5.71 -5.60
N ALA A 254 7.98 4.91 -4.96
CA ALA A 254 7.73 3.54 -5.38
C ALA A 254 7.02 3.49 -6.74
N LEU A 255 6.01 4.35 -6.98
CA LEU A 255 5.35 4.46 -8.29
C LEU A 255 6.32 4.86 -9.40
N LEU A 256 7.33 5.71 -9.14
CA LEU A 256 8.39 5.95 -10.14
C LEU A 256 9.15 4.68 -10.50
N GLY A 257 9.41 3.83 -9.50
CA GLY A 257 10.11 2.56 -9.67
C GLY A 257 9.29 1.49 -10.40
N GLU A 258 7.97 1.63 -10.53
CA GLU A 258 7.13 0.71 -11.33
C GLU A 258 7.52 0.73 -12.81
N ASN A 259 7.86 1.92 -13.35
CA ASN A 259 8.30 2.06 -14.74
C ASN A 259 9.56 1.23 -15.05
N ASP A 260 10.48 1.11 -14.08
CA ASP A 260 11.71 0.33 -14.24
C ASP A 260 11.45 -1.18 -14.28
N LEU A 261 10.26 -1.63 -13.82
CA LEU A 261 9.88 -3.04 -13.75
C LEU A 261 9.02 -3.48 -14.94
N GLU A 262 8.34 -2.57 -15.64
CA GLU A 262 7.53 -2.91 -16.82
C GLU A 262 8.37 -3.52 -17.95
N ASP A 263 9.61 -3.07 -18.11
CA ASP A 263 10.54 -3.54 -19.14
C ASP A 263 11.55 -4.58 -18.65
N ALA A 264 11.60 -4.85 -17.34
CA ALA A 264 12.60 -5.72 -16.72
C ALA A 264 12.02 -7.06 -16.26
N LYS A 265 12.84 -8.12 -16.29
CA LYS A 265 12.52 -9.38 -15.59
C LYS A 265 12.69 -9.16 -14.09
N PHE A 266 11.60 -8.82 -13.38
CA PHE A 266 11.61 -8.64 -11.93
C PHE A 266 11.14 -9.90 -11.17
N THR A 267 11.65 -10.09 -9.96
CA THR A 267 11.35 -11.24 -9.10
C THR A 267 10.14 -10.99 -8.20
N MET A 268 9.58 -12.06 -7.62
CA MET A 268 8.53 -11.95 -6.60
C MET A 268 8.97 -11.12 -5.38
N ILE A 269 10.27 -11.16 -5.01
CA ILE A 269 10.81 -10.30 -3.94
C ILE A 269 10.66 -8.82 -4.33
N GLN A 270 11.14 -8.46 -5.52
CA GLN A 270 11.05 -7.08 -6.01
C GLN A 270 9.60 -6.61 -6.13
N TRP A 271 8.70 -7.50 -6.55
CA TRP A 271 7.26 -7.22 -6.57
C TRP A 271 6.71 -6.97 -5.16
N LEU A 272 7.04 -7.83 -4.19
CA LEU A 272 6.60 -7.64 -2.81
C LEU A 272 7.09 -6.32 -2.23
N ASP A 273 8.38 -6.02 -2.38
CA ASP A 273 9.03 -4.79 -1.90
C ASP A 273 8.30 -3.55 -2.40
N LEU A 274 7.93 -3.57 -3.67
CA LEU A 274 7.19 -2.50 -4.31
C LEU A 274 5.74 -2.45 -3.81
N ARG A 275 5.05 -3.59 -3.83
CA ARG A 275 3.61 -3.67 -3.60
C ARG A 275 3.20 -3.28 -2.19
N VAL A 276 3.99 -3.66 -1.19
CA VAL A 276 3.71 -3.27 0.20
C VAL A 276 3.75 -1.76 0.42
N VAL A 277 4.42 -1.03 -0.49
CA VAL A 277 4.44 0.44 -0.53
C VAL A 277 3.33 0.97 -1.42
N THR A 278 3.22 0.52 -2.69
CA THR A 278 2.30 1.11 -3.67
C THR A 278 0.82 0.84 -3.39
N ILE A 279 0.50 -0.23 -2.65
CA ILE A 279 -0.86 -0.44 -2.12
C ILE A 279 -1.30 0.67 -1.14
N SER A 280 -0.37 1.51 -0.68
CA SER A 280 -0.66 2.77 0.00
C SER A 280 -1.45 2.65 1.30
N ALA A 281 -1.34 1.50 1.97
CA ALA A 281 -1.97 1.28 3.27
C ALA A 281 -1.35 2.15 4.38
N ARG A 282 -0.02 2.40 4.32
CA ARG A 282 0.73 3.10 5.37
C ARG A 282 0.29 4.56 5.58
N PRO A 283 0.11 5.40 4.55
CA PRO A 283 -0.47 6.74 4.73
C PRO A 283 -1.84 6.70 5.42
N LEU A 284 -2.70 5.74 5.07
CA LEU A 284 -4.02 5.61 5.68
C LEU A 284 -3.94 5.18 7.15
N LEU A 285 -2.99 4.30 7.50
CA LEU A 285 -2.75 3.89 8.88
C LEU A 285 -2.28 5.07 9.75
N VAL A 286 -1.49 5.98 9.19
CA VAL A 286 -1.12 7.24 9.86
C VAL A 286 -2.36 8.07 10.21
N LEU A 287 -3.26 8.27 9.25
CA LEU A 287 -4.49 9.04 9.47
C LEU A 287 -5.41 8.38 10.50
N LEU A 288 -5.53 7.05 10.44
CA LEU A 288 -6.32 6.29 11.42
C LEU A 288 -5.69 6.40 12.82
N GLY A 289 -4.38 6.24 12.94
CA GLY A 289 -3.67 6.39 14.21
C GLY A 289 -3.83 7.78 14.82
N ALA A 290 -3.67 8.82 13.99
CA ALA A 290 -3.91 10.22 14.40
C ALA A 290 -5.35 10.42 14.88
N SER A 291 -6.33 9.87 14.15
CA SER A 291 -7.75 9.90 14.54
C SER A 291 -8.03 9.20 15.87
N CYS A 292 -7.21 8.24 16.26
CA CYS A 292 -7.32 7.53 17.54
C CYS A 292 -6.57 8.25 18.68
N GLY A 293 -5.88 9.36 18.38
CA GLY A 293 -4.99 10.04 19.33
C GLY A 293 -3.73 9.24 19.67
N LEU A 294 -3.32 8.32 18.80
CA LEU A 294 -2.09 7.54 18.99
C LEU A 294 -0.88 8.38 18.58
N SER A 295 0.26 8.13 19.23
CA SER A 295 1.54 8.66 18.75
C SER A 295 1.86 8.03 17.41
N VAL A 296 1.92 8.85 16.38
CA VAL A 296 2.14 8.40 15.00
C VAL A 296 3.63 8.33 14.75
N THR A 297 4.20 7.13 14.69
CA THR A 297 5.48 6.89 14.02
C THR A 297 5.30 5.79 12.98
N SER A 298 6.04 5.88 11.87
CA SER A 298 5.93 4.93 10.75
C SER A 298 6.07 3.47 11.21
N ASP A 299 7.05 3.21 12.08
CA ASP A 299 7.37 1.87 12.56
C ASP A 299 6.35 1.30 13.57
N THR A 300 5.67 2.15 14.34
CA THR A 300 4.74 1.67 15.39
C THR A 300 3.37 1.30 14.83
N LEU A 301 2.98 1.90 13.70
CA LEU A 301 1.63 1.76 13.15
C LEU A 301 1.44 0.49 12.31
N THR A 302 2.51 -0.05 11.72
CA THR A 302 2.47 -1.34 11.02
C THR A 302 2.96 -2.51 11.86
N ALA A 303 3.47 -2.28 13.07
CA ALA A 303 3.98 -3.35 13.92
C ALA A 303 2.88 -4.23 14.51
N GLY A 304 3.27 -5.45 14.91
CA GLY A 304 2.39 -6.35 15.63
C GLY A 304 1.27 -6.92 14.74
N PRO A 305 -0.02 -6.83 15.13
CA PRO A 305 -1.11 -7.48 14.40
C PRO A 305 -1.25 -7.05 12.94
N LEU A 306 -0.81 -5.85 12.58
CA LEU A 306 -1.02 -5.25 11.26
C LEU A 306 0.15 -5.45 10.29
N THR A 307 1.21 -6.18 10.70
CA THR A 307 2.43 -6.39 9.90
C THR A 307 2.13 -6.85 8.47
N ASN A 308 1.20 -7.79 8.33
CA ASN A 308 0.87 -8.39 7.03
C ASN A 308 -0.22 -7.61 6.27
N LEU A 309 -0.80 -6.53 6.83
CA LEU A 309 -1.95 -5.85 6.23
C LEU A 309 -1.65 -5.29 4.84
N PRO A 310 -0.52 -4.59 4.57
CA PRO A 310 -0.22 -4.12 3.22
C PRO A 310 -0.12 -5.27 2.21
N LEU A 311 0.50 -6.39 2.61
CA LEU A 311 0.61 -7.57 1.75
C LEU A 311 -0.76 -8.19 1.45
N ILE A 312 -1.64 -8.30 2.45
CA ILE A 312 -3.00 -8.80 2.26
C ILE A 312 -3.72 -7.95 1.20
N LEU A 313 -3.73 -6.63 1.38
CA LEU A 313 -4.37 -5.70 0.45
C LEU A 313 -3.74 -5.74 -0.95
N GLY A 314 -2.41 -5.92 -1.04
CA GLY A 314 -1.70 -6.04 -2.31
C GLY A 314 -2.05 -7.31 -3.09
N LEU A 315 -2.10 -8.46 -2.40
CA LEU A 315 -2.54 -9.72 -3.01
C LEU A 315 -4.02 -9.66 -3.40
N GLU A 316 -4.85 -9.05 -2.57
CA GLU A 316 -6.27 -8.84 -2.85
C GLU A 316 -6.47 -8.03 -4.13
N ASN A 317 -5.68 -6.96 -4.30
CA ASN A 317 -5.69 -6.14 -5.49
C ASN A 317 -5.36 -6.94 -6.75
N ASP A 318 -4.34 -7.79 -6.70
CA ASP A 318 -3.91 -8.63 -7.82
C ASP A 318 -4.89 -9.78 -8.13
N ILE A 319 -5.53 -10.33 -7.11
CA ILE A 319 -6.51 -11.40 -7.27
C ILE A 319 -7.75 -10.87 -7.99
N LEU A 320 -8.28 -9.73 -7.54
CA LEU A 320 -9.47 -9.11 -8.11
C LEU A 320 -9.17 -8.38 -9.42
N GLY A 321 -7.97 -7.82 -9.56
CA GLY A 321 -7.47 -7.20 -10.78
C GLY A 321 -7.04 -8.19 -11.85
N PHE A 322 -6.94 -9.50 -11.54
CA PHE A 322 -6.38 -10.51 -12.43
C PHE A 322 -6.95 -10.48 -13.84
N ASP A 323 -8.28 -10.39 -14.00
CA ASP A 323 -8.89 -10.41 -15.33
C ASP A 323 -8.52 -9.13 -16.14
N LYS A 324 -8.50 -7.95 -15.49
CA LYS A 324 -8.04 -6.68 -16.10
C LYS A 324 -6.58 -6.80 -16.51
N ASP A 325 -5.71 -7.17 -15.57
CA ASP A 325 -4.26 -7.21 -15.77
C ASP A 325 -3.87 -8.25 -16.80
N HIS A 326 -4.55 -9.40 -16.83
CA HIS A 326 -4.31 -10.44 -17.81
C HIS A 326 -4.63 -9.96 -19.23
N ASN A 327 -5.77 -9.30 -19.41
CA ASN A 327 -6.17 -8.80 -20.73
C ASN A 327 -5.29 -7.63 -21.19
N ALA A 328 -4.80 -6.81 -20.26
CA ALA A 328 -3.88 -5.72 -20.54
C ALA A 328 -2.42 -6.19 -20.71
N ASN A 329 -2.11 -7.47 -20.46
CA ASN A 329 -0.74 -7.99 -20.33
C ASN A 329 0.11 -7.21 -19.32
N ASN A 330 -0.50 -6.70 -18.25
CA ASN A 330 0.20 -5.99 -17.18
C ASN A 330 1.05 -6.99 -16.38
N PRO A 331 2.40 -6.87 -16.38
CA PRO A 331 3.24 -7.82 -15.67
C PRO A 331 3.27 -7.59 -14.16
N LEU A 332 2.83 -6.43 -13.66
CA LEU A 332 2.94 -5.96 -12.26
C LEU A 332 1.94 -6.61 -11.29
N SER A 333 1.67 -7.91 -11.48
CA SER A 333 0.79 -8.72 -10.64
C SER A 333 1.48 -10.01 -10.22
N ALA A 334 1.39 -10.38 -8.95
CA ALA A 334 1.87 -11.64 -8.39
C ALA A 334 1.29 -12.86 -9.12
N VAL A 335 0.04 -12.77 -9.59
CA VAL A 335 -0.56 -13.85 -10.39
C VAL A 335 0.15 -13.97 -11.73
N GLN A 336 0.43 -12.85 -12.41
CA GLN A 336 1.14 -12.81 -13.68
C GLN A 336 2.60 -13.25 -13.54
N LEU A 337 3.25 -12.89 -12.44
CA LEU A 337 4.59 -13.37 -12.10
C LEU A 337 4.66 -14.88 -11.98
N LEU A 338 3.73 -15.50 -11.25
CA LEU A 338 3.68 -16.96 -11.15
C LEU A 338 3.44 -17.60 -12.52
N ILE A 339 2.60 -16.99 -13.37
CA ILE A 339 2.37 -17.47 -14.75
C ILE A 339 3.66 -17.40 -15.57
N ARG A 340 4.35 -16.26 -15.54
CA ARG A 340 5.62 -16.05 -16.22
C ARG A 340 6.69 -17.04 -15.74
N ASP A 341 6.68 -17.38 -14.46
CA ASP A 341 7.61 -18.34 -13.85
C ASP A 341 7.19 -19.82 -14.11
N GLY A 342 6.22 -20.04 -14.99
CA GLY A 342 5.88 -21.36 -15.53
C GLY A 342 4.68 -22.05 -14.88
N LEU A 343 3.95 -21.40 -13.96
CA LEU A 343 2.71 -21.96 -13.43
C LEU A 343 1.54 -21.71 -14.39
N ILE A 344 0.61 -22.66 -14.45
CA ILE A 344 -0.63 -22.47 -15.22
C ILE A 344 -1.54 -21.44 -14.53
N LYS A 345 -2.27 -20.63 -15.32
CA LYS A 345 -3.11 -19.51 -14.87
C LYS A 345 -3.98 -19.84 -13.65
N LYS A 346 -4.74 -20.95 -13.73
CA LYS A 346 -5.59 -21.43 -12.64
C LYS A 346 -4.82 -21.69 -11.34
N ARG A 347 -3.65 -22.33 -11.45
CA ARG A 347 -2.82 -22.66 -10.28
C ARG A 347 -2.19 -21.41 -9.68
N SER A 348 -1.78 -20.45 -10.51
CA SER A 348 -1.26 -19.16 -10.07
C SER A 348 -2.30 -18.39 -9.25
N LEU A 349 -3.51 -18.20 -9.78
CA LEU A 349 -4.57 -17.47 -9.08
C LEU A 349 -4.94 -18.14 -7.75
N LEU A 350 -5.16 -19.46 -7.76
CA LEU A 350 -5.52 -20.19 -6.54
C LEU A 350 -4.41 -20.12 -5.48
N ARG A 351 -3.14 -20.11 -5.90
CA ARG A 351 -1.99 -20.01 -4.99
C ARG A 351 -1.89 -18.64 -4.33
N ILE A 352 -2.10 -17.56 -5.08
CA ILE A 352 -2.17 -16.21 -4.51
C ILE A 352 -3.38 -16.08 -3.57
N ALA A 353 -4.55 -16.60 -3.96
CA ALA A 353 -5.74 -16.62 -3.12
C ALA A 353 -5.55 -17.42 -1.81
N ASP A 354 -4.88 -18.57 -1.86
CA ASP A 354 -4.55 -19.37 -0.68
C ASP A 354 -3.60 -18.64 0.26
N ARG A 355 -2.57 -17.95 -0.28
CA ARG A 355 -1.67 -17.13 0.54
C ARG A 355 -2.42 -15.98 1.20
N HIS A 356 -3.22 -15.24 0.44
CA HIS A 356 -4.09 -14.20 0.95
C HIS A 356 -4.96 -14.72 2.11
N ASN A 357 -5.67 -15.83 1.90
CA ASN A 357 -6.56 -16.42 2.90
C ASN A 357 -5.83 -16.85 4.18
N SER A 358 -4.58 -17.30 4.06
CA SER A 358 -3.74 -17.67 5.20
C SER A 358 -3.34 -16.42 6.00
N LEU A 359 -2.90 -15.38 5.32
CA LEU A 359 -2.53 -14.10 5.95
C LEU A 359 -3.72 -13.42 6.64
N VAL A 360 -4.93 -13.48 6.08
CA VAL A 360 -6.14 -12.95 6.74
C VAL A 360 -6.44 -13.70 8.03
N LYS A 361 -6.28 -15.03 8.06
CA LYS A 361 -6.45 -15.82 9.29
C LYS A 361 -5.43 -15.42 10.34
N GLU A 362 -4.17 -15.25 9.95
CA GLU A 362 -3.09 -14.76 10.83
C GLU A 362 -3.43 -13.37 11.41
N LEU A 363 -3.87 -12.43 10.55
CA LEU A 363 -4.31 -11.09 10.96
C LEU A 363 -5.44 -11.15 11.99
N VAL A 364 -6.49 -11.94 11.74
CA VAL A 364 -7.63 -12.07 12.66
C VAL A 364 -7.23 -12.72 13.98
N MET A 365 -6.34 -13.71 13.95
CA MET A 365 -5.79 -14.31 15.18
C MET A 365 -4.99 -13.30 15.99
N ALA A 366 -4.06 -12.58 15.34
CA ALA A 366 -3.23 -11.57 15.99
C ALA A 366 -4.07 -10.43 16.58
N ARG A 367 -5.08 -9.95 15.84
CA ARG A 367 -6.06 -8.96 16.32
C ARG A 367 -6.76 -9.43 17.59
N ASN A 368 -7.28 -10.65 17.61
CA ASN A 368 -8.03 -11.17 18.77
C ASN A 368 -7.12 -11.40 20.00
N GLN A 369 -5.83 -11.60 19.79
CA GLN A 369 -4.82 -11.76 20.84
C GLN A 369 -4.24 -10.43 21.33
N PHE A 370 -4.43 -9.33 20.58
CA PHE A 370 -3.91 -8.02 20.94
C PHE A 370 -4.51 -7.50 22.25
N ARG A 371 -3.67 -6.94 23.12
CA ARG A 371 -4.02 -6.46 24.48
C ARG A 371 -3.59 -5.01 24.72
N GLY A 372 -3.74 -4.16 23.71
CA GLY A 372 -3.48 -2.72 23.85
C GLY A 372 -4.58 -1.97 24.62
N SER A 373 -4.36 -0.67 24.79
CA SER A 373 -5.35 0.31 25.25
C SER A 373 -6.62 0.31 24.40
N GLU A 374 -7.66 1.01 24.84
CA GLU A 374 -8.89 1.15 24.05
C GLU A 374 -8.65 1.78 22.67
N ALA A 375 -7.87 2.86 22.62
CA ALA A 375 -7.51 3.53 21.37
C ALA A 375 -6.72 2.60 20.42
N GLU A 376 -5.74 1.86 20.94
CA GLU A 376 -4.96 0.91 20.13
C GLU A 376 -5.81 -0.27 19.65
N ARG A 377 -6.71 -0.78 20.49
CA ARG A 377 -7.63 -1.85 20.08
C ARG A 377 -8.60 -1.37 19.01
N PHE A 378 -9.12 -0.14 19.13
CA PHE A 378 -9.96 0.46 18.10
C PHE A 378 -9.20 0.63 16.78
N TYR A 379 -7.96 1.16 16.85
CA TYR A 379 -7.06 1.26 15.70
C TYR A 379 -6.82 -0.10 15.01
N VAL A 380 -6.40 -1.11 15.76
CA VAL A 380 -6.14 -2.47 15.23
C VAL A 380 -7.40 -3.11 14.68
N ASN A 381 -8.55 -3.00 15.37
CA ASN A 381 -9.82 -3.55 14.89
C ASN A 381 -10.27 -2.88 13.60
N THR A 382 -10.10 -1.56 13.49
CA THR A 382 -10.45 -0.78 12.30
C THR A 382 -9.59 -1.18 11.11
N ALA A 383 -8.27 -1.11 11.26
CA ALA A 383 -7.33 -1.49 10.22
C ALA A 383 -7.47 -2.96 9.78
N ALA A 384 -7.66 -3.88 10.73
CA ALA A 384 -7.81 -5.30 10.42
C ALA A 384 -9.12 -5.65 9.69
N SER A 385 -10.07 -4.71 9.57
CA SER A 385 -11.29 -4.88 8.78
C SER A 385 -11.11 -4.45 7.31
N TRP A 386 -10.04 -3.73 6.98
CA TRP A 386 -9.82 -3.15 5.66
C TRP A 386 -9.81 -4.15 4.49
N PRO A 387 -9.36 -5.41 4.63
CA PRO A 387 -9.50 -6.39 3.55
C PRO A 387 -10.97 -6.62 3.14
N ASN A 388 -11.91 -6.54 4.09
CA ASN A 388 -13.33 -6.60 3.73
C ASN A 388 -13.78 -5.32 3.00
N ALA A 389 -13.40 -4.16 3.52
CA ALA A 389 -13.72 -2.86 2.92
C ALA A 389 -13.23 -2.76 1.47
N MET A 390 -11.99 -3.18 1.23
CA MET A 390 -11.31 -3.12 -0.05
C MET A 390 -11.97 -4.07 -1.08
N ILE A 391 -12.24 -5.33 -0.76
CA ILE A 391 -12.98 -6.23 -1.66
C ILE A 391 -14.37 -5.71 -2.00
N GLU A 392 -15.15 -5.24 -1.02
CA GLU A 392 -16.51 -4.76 -1.29
C GLU A 392 -16.49 -3.51 -2.18
N TRP A 393 -15.49 -2.64 -1.98
CA TRP A 393 -15.24 -1.52 -2.88
C TRP A 393 -14.84 -2.00 -4.27
N MET A 394 -13.79 -2.81 -4.41
CA MET A 394 -13.29 -3.28 -5.71
C MET A 394 -14.36 -4.01 -6.53
N LEU A 395 -15.22 -4.82 -5.89
CA LEU A 395 -16.30 -5.54 -6.58
C LEU A 395 -17.45 -4.63 -7.04
N SER A 396 -17.64 -3.46 -6.43
CA SER A 396 -18.69 -2.49 -6.80
C SER A 396 -18.18 -1.37 -7.71
N CYS A 397 -16.89 -1.04 -7.59
CA CYS A 397 -16.17 0.01 -8.29
C CYS A 397 -16.04 -0.29 -9.80
N GLU A 398 -16.23 0.73 -10.65
CA GLU A 398 -16.12 0.56 -12.10
C GLU A 398 -14.68 0.37 -12.56
N ARG A 399 -13.69 0.84 -11.79
CA ARG A 399 -12.26 0.68 -12.09
C ARG A 399 -11.86 -0.78 -12.32
N TYR A 400 -12.49 -1.73 -11.64
CA TYR A 400 -12.18 -3.16 -11.71
C TYR A 400 -13.14 -3.97 -12.58
N LYS A 401 -14.13 -3.34 -13.20
CA LYS A 401 -15.00 -4.01 -14.14
C LYS A 401 -14.24 -4.20 -15.46
N VAL A 402 -14.06 -5.45 -15.88
CA VAL A 402 -13.62 -5.74 -17.24
C VAL A 402 -14.80 -5.39 -18.14
N ASN A 403 -14.67 -4.33 -18.94
CA ASN A 403 -15.68 -3.99 -19.95
C ASN A 403 -15.82 -5.20 -20.89
N ALA A 404 -16.99 -5.85 -20.84
CA ALA A 404 -17.34 -6.96 -21.70
C ALA A 404 -17.61 -6.49 -23.14
#